data_AF-A0A7K2QN47-F1
#
_entry.id   AF-A0A7K2QN47-F1
#
_cell.length_a   1.000
_cell.length_b   1.000
_cell.length_c   1.000
_cell.angle_alpha   90.00
_cell.angle_beta   90.00
_cell.angle_gamma   90.00
#
_symmetry.space_group_name_H-M   'P 1'
#
loop_
_entity.id
_entity.type
_entity.pdbx_description
1 polymer ?
#
loop_
_entity_poly.entity_id
_entity_poly.type
_entity_poly.pdbx_seq_one_letter_code
_entity_poly.pdbx_strand_id
1 'polypeptide(L)'
;ALTDLAAHVPELGTGQPVEVPAPAKLRLEQAALPRDAFFGPTEQVPWQKAAGRIAAEMLTPYPPGIPAALPGERLTDDVLRYLRSGVEAGMVIPDA
;
A
#
# COMPACT_ATOMS: atom_id res chain seq x y z
N ALA A 1 3.26 -8.30 33.17
CA ALA A 1 3.38 -7.86 31.77
C ALA A 1 2.01 -7.73 31.11
N LEU A 2 1.29 -8.82 30.80
CA LEU A 2 -0.02 -8.70 30.13
C LEU A 2 -1.13 -8.05 30.99
N THR A 3 -1.20 -8.36 32.28
CA THR A 3 -2.15 -7.70 33.21
C THR A 3 -1.87 -6.20 33.35
N ASP A 4 -0.59 -5.83 33.32
CA ASP A 4 -0.15 -4.43 33.38
C ASP A 4 -0.55 -3.70 32.10
N LEU A 5 -0.31 -4.28 30.92
CA LEU A 5 -0.80 -3.76 29.64
C LEU A 5 -2.33 -3.59 29.63
N ALA A 6 -3.07 -4.59 30.13
CA ALA A 6 -4.53 -4.54 30.19
C ALA A 6 -5.05 -3.42 31.09
N ALA A 7 -4.35 -3.12 32.19
CA ALA A 7 -4.71 -2.04 33.10
C ALA A 7 -4.57 -0.64 32.45
N HIS A 8 -3.65 -0.49 31.50
CA HIS A 8 -3.38 0.78 30.81
C HIS A 8 -4.11 0.91 29.46
N VAL A 9 -5.04 0.01 29.11
CA VAL A 9 -5.84 0.11 27.87
C VAL A 9 -6.50 1.49 27.67
N PRO A 10 -7.05 2.17 28.69
CA PRO A 10 -7.62 3.51 28.52
C PRO A 10 -6.61 4.58 28.10
N GLU A 11 -5.32 4.35 28.33
CA GLU A 11 -4.22 5.25 27.99
C GLU A 11 -3.62 4.96 26.61
N LEU A 12 -3.98 3.81 26.01
CA LEU A 12 -3.54 3.43 24.67
C LEU A 12 -4.43 4.11 23.62
N GLY A 13 -3.81 4.83 22.70
CA GLY A 13 -4.49 5.31 21.50
C GLY A 13 -4.95 4.14 20.64
N THR A 14 -6.19 4.18 20.14
CA THR A 14 -6.62 3.26 19.08
C THR A 14 -5.87 3.61 17.80
N GLY A 15 -5.36 2.60 17.08
CA GLY A 15 -4.73 2.81 15.79
C GLY A 15 -5.68 3.50 14.79
N GLN A 16 -5.13 4.32 13.91
CA GLN A 16 -5.93 4.92 12.83
C GLN A 16 -6.52 3.82 11.95
N PRO A 17 -7.80 3.91 11.55
CA PRO A 17 -8.39 2.92 10.66
C PRO A 17 -7.74 2.98 9.27
N VAL A 18 -7.44 1.81 8.72
CA VAL A 18 -6.93 1.67 7.34
C VAL A 18 -8.11 1.59 6.38
N GLU A 19 -8.08 2.37 5.30
CA GLU A 19 -9.09 2.34 4.23
C GLU A 19 -8.87 1.11 3.34
N VAL A 20 -9.35 -0.06 3.77
CA VAL A 20 -9.28 -1.29 2.96
C VAL A 20 -10.43 -1.31 1.95
N PRO A 21 -10.16 -1.23 0.63
CA PRO A 21 -11.20 -1.24 -0.38
C PRO A 21 -11.72 -2.67 -0.62
N ALA A 22 -12.84 -2.78 -1.32
CA ALA A 22 -13.37 -4.09 -1.71
C ALA A 22 -12.34 -4.87 -2.56
N PRO A 23 -12.25 -6.21 -2.46
CA PRO A 23 -11.23 -7.00 -3.17
C PRO A 23 -11.19 -6.77 -4.69
N ALA A 24 -12.33 -6.49 -5.32
CA ALA A 24 -12.40 -6.19 -6.74
C ALA A 24 -11.63 -4.91 -7.13
N LYS A 25 -11.49 -3.95 -6.21
CA LYS A 25 -10.75 -2.69 -6.42
C LYS A 25 -9.24 -2.84 -6.24
N LEU A 26 -8.78 -3.94 -5.65
CA LEU A 26 -7.36 -4.29 -5.53
C LEU A 26 -6.88 -5.18 -6.70
N ARG A 27 -7.77 -5.52 -7.64
CA ARG A 27 -7.40 -6.18 -8.90
C ARG A 27 -7.04 -5.13 -9.93
N LEU A 28 -5.76 -4.80 -10.03
CA LEU A 28 -5.27 -3.79 -10.94
C LEU A 28 -5.21 -4.31 -12.39
N GLU A 29 -5.23 -3.38 -13.34
CA GLU A 29 -5.03 -3.69 -14.76
C GLU A 29 -3.54 -3.94 -15.02
N GLN A 30 -3.19 -5.09 -15.61
CA GLN A 30 -1.84 -5.37 -16.11
C GLN A 30 -1.63 -4.65 -17.45
N ALA A 31 -1.12 -3.42 -17.40
CA ALA A 31 -0.99 -2.53 -18.55
C ALA A 31 0.32 -2.72 -19.33
N ALA A 32 1.34 -3.34 -18.72
CA ALA A 32 2.62 -3.68 -19.33
C ALA A 32 3.12 -5.05 -18.85
N LEU A 33 4.13 -5.61 -19.53
CA LEU A 33 4.79 -6.81 -19.02
C LEU A 33 5.57 -6.47 -17.75
N PRO A 34 5.48 -7.28 -16.67
CA PRO A 34 6.20 -6.99 -15.42
C PRO A 34 7.70 -6.79 -15.61
N ARG A 35 8.32 -7.58 -16.51
CA ARG A 35 9.74 -7.45 -16.86
C ARG A 35 10.06 -6.09 -17.48
N ASP A 36 9.22 -5.62 -18.39
CA ASP A 36 9.46 -4.35 -19.10
C ASP A 36 9.23 -3.15 -18.18
N ALA A 37 8.24 -3.23 -17.28
CA ALA A 37 8.01 -2.20 -16.28
C ALA A 37 9.15 -2.13 -15.24
N PHE A 38 9.69 -3.28 -14.81
CA PHE A 38 10.74 -3.35 -13.81
C PHE A 38 12.12 -2.92 -14.34
N PHE A 39 12.47 -3.28 -15.58
CA PHE A 39 13.77 -2.93 -16.19
C PHE A 39 13.71 -1.71 -17.13
N GLY A 40 12.53 -1.13 -17.33
CA GLY A 40 12.33 0.03 -18.18
C GLY A 40 12.74 1.35 -17.53
N PRO A 41 12.62 2.47 -18.24
CA PRO A 41 12.82 3.80 -17.67
C PRO A 41 11.78 4.09 -16.57
N THR A 42 12.22 4.65 -15.45
CA THR A 42 11.38 4.97 -14.29
C THR A 42 11.56 6.42 -13.85
N GLU A 43 10.59 6.92 -13.08
CA GLU A 43 10.67 8.22 -12.42
C GLU A 43 9.97 8.12 -11.06
N GLN A 44 10.47 8.87 -10.07
CA GLN A 44 9.80 8.99 -8.78
C GLN A 44 8.64 9.98 -8.89
N VAL A 45 7.45 9.56 -8.46
CA VAL A 45 6.22 10.35 -8.57
C VAL A 45 5.59 10.51 -7.19
N PRO A 46 5.22 11.73 -6.76
CA PRO A 46 4.41 11.90 -5.56
C PRO A 46 3.12 11.08 -5.67
N TRP A 47 2.71 10.38 -4.62
CA TRP A 47 1.58 9.45 -4.67
C TRP A 47 0.28 10.10 -5.18
N GLN A 48 0.08 11.40 -4.90
CA GLN A 48 -1.07 12.18 -5.37
C GLN A 48 -1.15 12.31 -6.91
N LYS A 49 -0.06 12.00 -7.62
CA LYS A 49 0.07 12.03 -9.08
C LYS A 49 0.30 10.64 -9.67
N ALA A 50 0.23 9.59 -8.85
CA ALA A 50 0.53 8.22 -9.26
C ALA A 50 -0.69 7.52 -9.89
N ALA A 51 -1.92 7.98 -9.64
CA ALA A 51 -3.12 7.40 -10.24
C ALA A 51 -3.04 7.42 -11.78
N GLY A 52 -3.34 6.29 -12.41
CA GLY A 52 -3.25 6.09 -13.85
C GLY A 52 -1.84 5.77 -14.37
N ARG A 53 -0.79 5.87 -13.55
CA ARG A 53 0.59 5.50 -13.90
C ARG A 53 0.80 3.99 -13.74
N ILE A 54 1.87 3.48 -14.33
CA ILE A 54 2.27 2.07 -14.24
C ILE A 54 3.27 1.94 -13.10
N ALA A 55 3.03 1.00 -12.18
CA ALA A 55 3.98 0.68 -11.13
C ALA A 55 5.26 0.09 -11.75
N ALA A 56 6.42 0.62 -11.34
CA ALA A 56 7.72 0.10 -11.75
C ALA A 56 8.27 -0.95 -10.76
N GLU A 57 7.73 -0.99 -9.55
CA GLU A 57 8.15 -1.88 -8.47
C GLU A 57 6.94 -2.51 -7.76
N MET A 58 7.20 -3.43 -6.83
CA MET A 58 6.16 -4.05 -6.02
C MET A 58 5.83 -3.17 -4.81
N LEU A 59 4.55 -2.93 -4.55
CA LEU A 59 4.09 -2.22 -3.35
C LEU A 59 3.49 -3.24 -2.39
N THR A 60 4.25 -3.63 -1.36
CA THR A 60 3.85 -4.71 -0.41
C THR A 60 3.64 -4.17 1.00
N PRO A 61 2.41 -3.80 1.38
CA PRO A 61 2.15 -3.34 2.75
C PRO A 61 2.27 -4.48 3.75
N TYR A 62 2.89 -4.19 4.90
CA TYR A 62 2.89 -5.07 6.07
C TYR A 62 2.27 -4.36 7.28
N PRO A 63 1.23 -4.96 7.89
CA PRO A 63 0.48 -6.15 7.45
C PRO A 63 -0.35 -5.89 6.16
N PRO A 64 -0.79 -6.92 5.41
CA PRO A 64 -0.64 -8.37 5.65
C PRO A 64 0.63 -9.00 5.03
N GLY A 65 1.44 -8.26 4.28
CA GLY A 65 2.66 -8.79 3.63
C GLY A 65 2.43 -9.46 2.28
N ILE A 66 1.37 -9.08 1.55
CA ILE A 66 1.16 -9.45 0.15
C ILE A 66 1.18 -8.20 -0.73
N PRO A 67 1.63 -8.29 -2.00
CA PRO A 67 1.66 -7.13 -2.89
C PRO A 67 0.25 -6.57 -3.14
N ALA A 68 0.11 -5.25 -3.00
CA ALA A 68 -1.06 -4.48 -3.41
C ALA A 68 -0.94 -3.97 -4.85
N ALA A 69 0.29 -3.86 -5.36
CA ALA A 69 0.61 -3.60 -6.76
C ALA A 69 1.90 -4.33 -7.16
N LEU A 70 1.97 -4.77 -8.41
CA LEU A 70 3.12 -5.41 -9.05
C LEU A 70 3.63 -4.53 -10.21
N PRO A 71 4.91 -4.68 -10.62
CA PRO A 71 5.42 -4.03 -11.82
C PRO A 71 4.53 -4.33 -13.03
N GLY A 72 4.21 -3.29 -13.79
CA GLY A 72 3.34 -3.38 -14.98
C GLY A 72 1.87 -3.11 -14.70
N GLU A 73 1.46 -3.09 -13.44
CA GLU A 73 0.08 -2.79 -13.07
C GLU A 73 -0.21 -1.28 -13.04
N ARG A 74 -1.40 -0.90 -13.50
CA ARG A 74 -1.87 0.49 -13.45
C ARG A 74 -2.40 0.84 -12.06
N LEU A 75 -1.79 1.82 -11.42
CA LEU A 75 -2.19 2.32 -10.11
C LEU A 75 -3.52 3.06 -10.17
N THR A 76 -4.36 2.86 -9.17
CA THR A 76 -5.68 3.50 -9.02
C THR A 76 -5.76 4.29 -7.72
N ASP A 77 -6.70 5.23 -7.62
CA ASP A 77 -6.93 5.97 -6.37
C ASP A 77 -7.28 5.06 -5.19
N ASP A 78 -7.98 3.95 -5.44
CA ASP A 78 -8.37 2.99 -4.40
C ASP A 78 -7.15 2.34 -3.74
N VAL A 79 -6.19 1.83 -4.53
CA VAL A 79 -4.98 1.21 -3.97
C VAL A 79 -4.05 2.24 -3.33
N LEU A 80 -3.95 3.45 -3.91
CA LEU A 80 -3.11 4.51 -3.36
C LEU A 80 -3.62 5.02 -2.00
N ARG A 81 -4.93 5.21 -1.85
CA ARG A 81 -5.53 5.58 -0.54
C ARG A 81 -5.39 4.48 0.49
N TYR A 82 -5.54 3.22 0.08
CA TYR A 82 -5.28 2.06 0.96
C TYR A 82 -3.86 2.08 1.52
N LEU A 83 -2.87 2.19 0.63
CA LEU A 83 -1.46 2.23 1.02
C LEU A 83 -1.16 3.46 1.90
N ARG A 84 -1.71 4.63 1.55
CA ARG A 84 -1.46 5.88 2.29
C ARG A 84 -2.07 5.86 3.69
N SER A 85 -3.35 5.51 3.82
CA SER A 85 -4.01 5.35 5.14
C SER A 85 -3.33 4.26 5.97
N GLY A 86 -2.80 3.24 5.29
CA GLY A 86 -1.93 2.25 5.86
C GLY A 86 -0.69 2.79 6.55
N VAL A 87 0.11 3.56 5.82
CA VAL A 87 1.32 4.19 6.37
C VAL A 87 0.99 5.11 7.54
N GLU A 88 -0.13 5.84 7.46
CA GLU A 88 -0.63 6.69 8.56
C GLU A 88 -1.03 5.88 9.80
N ALA A 89 -1.52 4.66 9.61
CA ALA A 89 -1.81 3.71 10.68
C ALA A 89 -0.58 2.90 11.14
N GLY A 90 0.60 3.12 10.56
CA GLY A 90 1.85 2.45 10.92
C GLY A 90 2.20 1.21 10.10
N MET A 91 1.55 0.97 8.96
CA MET A 91 1.97 -0.07 8.01
C MET A 91 3.33 0.28 7.40
N VAL A 92 4.16 -0.73 7.18
CA VAL A 92 5.43 -0.60 6.46
C VAL A 92 5.21 -1.00 5.02
N ILE A 93 5.66 -0.18 4.08
CA ILE A 93 5.74 -0.53 2.65
C ILE A 93 7.22 -0.51 2.30
N PRO A 94 7.87 -1.68 2.14
CA PRO A 94 9.26 -1.73 1.72
C PRO A 94 9.43 -1.03 0.37
N ASP A 95 10.53 -0.30 0.23
CA ASP A 95 11.00 0.29 -1.02
C ASP A 95 10.12 1.41 -1.63
N ALA A 96 9.05 1.85 -0.95
CA ALA A 96 8.16 2.95 -1.37
C ALA A 96 8.44 4.31 -0.71
#